data_AF-A0A2G4FX10-F1
#
_entry.id   AF-A0A2G4FX10-F1
#
_cell.length_a   1.000
_cell.length_b   1.000
_cell.length_c   1.000
_cell.angle_alpha   90.00
_cell.angle_beta   90.00
_cell.angle_gamma   90.00
#
_symmetry.space_group_name_H-M   'P 1'
#
loop_
_entity.id
_entity.type
_entity.pdbx_description
1 polymer ?
#
loop_
_entity_poly.entity_id
_entity_poly.type
_entity_poly.pdbx_seq_one_letter_code
_entity_poly.pdbx_strand_id
1 'polypeptide(L)'
;MLDDPTADQQGPLYCCDALARTASETCRQHERLARLNALSVAKSELGAAQAMVDNIDLALAECVRDFEKTCAKATISDDAGVRQAANAMWLAAREYLRRHSIAEKASRQLTQHDVEKLGDLQLEYELEASALLGLKHAMSTYQKLRPETR
;
A
#
# COMPACT_ATOMS: atom_id res chain seq x y z
N MET A 1 13.82 23.39 -5.19
CA MET A 1 13.68 23.05 -3.77
C MET A 1 12.21 22.83 -3.54
N LEU A 2 11.78 21.61 -3.22
CA LEU A 2 10.42 21.38 -2.72
C LEU A 2 10.46 21.83 -1.26
N ASP A 3 9.66 22.83 -0.91
CA ASP A 3 9.62 23.38 0.45
C ASP A 3 9.26 22.25 1.43
N ASP A 4 10.07 22.11 2.47
CA ASP A 4 9.79 21.19 3.57
C ASP A 4 8.45 21.60 4.22
N PRO A 5 7.54 20.64 4.48
CA PRO A 5 6.27 20.94 5.10
C PRO A 5 6.48 21.62 6.45
N THR A 6 5.78 22.74 6.66
CA THR A 6 5.76 23.54 7.89
C THR A 6 5.40 22.69 9.12
N ALA A 7 5.78 23.11 10.33
CA ALA A 7 5.58 22.32 11.56
C ALA A 7 4.09 21.92 11.82
N ASP A 8 3.13 22.68 11.31
CA ASP A 8 1.68 22.34 11.36
C ASP A 8 1.29 21.20 10.40
N GLN A 9 2.12 20.92 9.39
CA GLN A 9 1.99 19.83 8.42
C GLN A 9 2.71 18.54 8.87
N GLN A 10 3.00 18.39 10.17
CA GLN A 10 3.69 17.22 10.74
C GLN A 10 2.89 16.53 11.86
N GLY A 11 1.60 16.87 12.00
CA GLY A 11 0.72 16.23 12.98
C GLY A 11 0.41 14.76 12.62
N PRO A 12 0.12 13.88 13.60
CA PRO A 12 -0.30 12.50 13.37
C PRO A 12 -1.38 12.36 12.30
N LEU A 13 -2.34 13.29 12.32
CA LEU A 13 -3.48 13.34 11.42
C LEU A 13 -3.08 13.62 9.97
N TYR A 14 -2.07 14.46 9.74
CA TYR A 14 -1.51 14.70 8.41
C TYR A 14 -0.80 13.44 7.87
N CYS A 15 -0.04 12.73 8.70
CA CYS A 15 0.58 11.46 8.31
C CYS A 15 -0.48 10.41 7.96
N CYS A 16 -1.62 10.40 8.67
CA CYS A 16 -2.75 9.53 8.32
C CYS A 16 -3.32 9.85 6.94
N ASP A 17 -3.51 11.14 6.62
CA ASP A 17 -4.02 11.56 5.31
C ASP A 17 -3.06 11.25 4.18
N ALA A 18 -1.75 11.44 4.42
CA ALA A 18 -0.72 11.04 3.49
C ALA A 18 -0.78 9.52 3.24
N LEU A 19 -0.85 8.72 4.32
CA LEU A 19 -1.01 7.27 4.21
C LEU A 19 -2.29 6.87 3.45
N ALA A 20 -3.41 7.55 3.69
CA ALA A 20 -4.67 7.28 2.99
C ALA A 20 -4.60 7.56 1.48
N ARG A 21 -4.03 8.72 1.11
CA ARG A 21 -3.84 9.09 -0.31
C ARG A 21 -2.89 8.12 -1.00
N THR A 22 -1.77 7.78 -0.36
CA THR A 22 -0.80 6.83 -0.91
C THR A 22 -1.40 5.43 -1.03
N ALA A 23 -2.14 4.95 -0.02
CA ALA A 23 -2.83 3.65 -0.08
C ALA A 23 -3.87 3.59 -1.21
N SER A 24 -4.62 4.68 -1.42
CA SER A 24 -5.57 4.78 -2.54
C SER A 24 -4.86 4.66 -3.88
N GLU A 25 -3.74 5.37 -4.03
CA GLU A 25 -2.91 5.32 -5.22
C GLU A 25 -2.26 3.95 -5.44
N THR A 26 -1.79 3.28 -4.37
CA THR A 26 -1.31 1.89 -4.42
C THR A 26 -2.38 0.98 -5.01
N CYS A 27 -3.60 1.00 -4.47
CA CYS A 27 -4.70 0.20 -5.01
C CYS A 27 -4.97 0.53 -6.49
N ARG A 28 -4.95 1.80 -6.88
CA ARG A 28 -5.18 2.23 -8.26
C ARG A 28 -4.11 1.71 -9.23
N GLN A 29 -2.84 1.75 -8.84
CA GLN A 29 -1.74 1.28 -9.70
C GLN A 29 -1.75 -0.23 -9.86
N HIS A 30 -2.02 -0.98 -8.79
CA HIS A 30 -2.19 -2.43 -8.87
C HIS A 30 -3.37 -2.84 -9.76
N GLU A 31 -4.51 -2.17 -9.63
CA GLU A 31 -5.65 -2.40 -10.54
C GLU A 31 -5.31 -2.05 -12.01
N ARG A 32 -4.53 -0.98 -12.23
CA ARG A 32 -4.06 -0.62 -13.56
C ARG A 32 -3.16 -1.71 -14.14
N LEU A 33 -2.18 -2.19 -13.38
CA LEU A 33 -1.30 -3.27 -13.80
C LEU A 33 -2.09 -4.56 -14.11
N ALA A 34 -3.04 -4.95 -13.26
CA ALA A 34 -3.90 -6.10 -13.48
C ALA A 34 -4.71 -5.99 -14.78
N ARG A 35 -5.28 -4.80 -15.06
CA ARG A 35 -6.01 -4.54 -16.32
C ARG A 35 -5.09 -4.65 -17.54
N LEU A 36 -3.87 -4.11 -17.48
CA LEU A 36 -2.93 -4.17 -18.59
C LEU A 36 -2.44 -5.59 -18.86
N ASN A 37 -2.23 -6.39 -17.80
CA ASN A 37 -1.92 -7.82 -17.93
C ASN A 37 -3.06 -8.58 -18.64
N ALA A 38 -4.31 -8.31 -18.30
CA ALA A 38 -5.47 -8.93 -18.96
C ALA A 38 -5.58 -8.56 -20.45
N LEU A 39 -5.15 -7.36 -20.83
CA LEU A 39 -5.18 -6.87 -22.22
C LEU A 39 -4.00 -7.36 -23.07
N SER A 40 -3.01 -8.05 -22.47
CA SER A 40 -1.80 -8.52 -23.18
C SER A 40 -1.10 -7.41 -23.96
N VAL A 41 -0.99 -6.22 -23.37
CA VAL A 41 -0.37 -5.04 -23.99
C VAL A 41 1.12 -5.24 -24.26
N ALA A 42 1.74 -4.28 -24.96
CA ALA A 42 3.16 -4.32 -25.25
C ALA A 42 4.01 -4.43 -23.96
N LYS A 43 5.11 -5.18 -24.02
CA LYS A 43 6.01 -5.39 -22.86
C LYS A 43 6.53 -4.09 -22.26
N SER A 44 6.75 -3.06 -23.08
CA SER A 44 7.17 -1.73 -22.62
C SER A 44 6.11 -1.06 -21.76
N GLU A 45 4.83 -1.26 -22.08
CA GLU A 45 3.72 -0.70 -21.31
C GLU A 45 3.53 -1.44 -19.98
N LEU A 46 3.64 -2.77 -19.99
CA LEU A 46 3.67 -3.57 -18.75
C LEU A 46 4.84 -3.18 -17.86
N GLY A 47 6.04 -3.04 -18.44
CA GLY A 47 7.24 -2.62 -17.69
C GLY A 47 7.08 -1.24 -17.05
N ALA A 48 6.48 -0.28 -17.77
CA ALA A 48 6.19 1.04 -17.22
C ALA A 48 5.15 0.99 -16.09
N ALA A 49 4.11 0.16 -16.21
CA ALA A 49 3.12 -0.03 -15.16
C ALA A 49 3.70 -0.71 -13.91
N GLN A 50 4.55 -1.72 -14.09
CA GLN A 50 5.27 -2.37 -13.00
C GLN A 50 6.15 -1.37 -12.23
N ALA A 51 6.92 -0.54 -12.95
CA ALA A 51 7.76 0.48 -12.30
C ALA A 51 6.93 1.50 -11.48
N MET A 52 5.70 1.80 -11.89
CA MET A 52 4.80 2.64 -11.10
C MET A 52 4.32 1.96 -9.82
N VAL A 53 4.04 0.66 -9.89
CA VAL A 53 3.69 -0.17 -8.72
C VAL A 53 4.85 -0.21 -7.72
N ASP A 54 6.07 -0.50 -8.20
CA ASP A 54 7.25 -0.57 -7.34
C ASP A 54 7.51 0.77 -6.61
N ASN A 55 7.35 1.89 -7.33
CA ASN A 55 7.53 3.22 -6.75
C ASN A 55 6.46 3.58 -5.73
N ILE A 56 5.18 3.22 -5.97
CA ILE A 56 4.12 3.55 -5.02
C ILE A 56 4.18 2.65 -3.78
N ASP A 57 4.63 1.40 -3.91
CA ASP A 57 4.83 0.51 -2.76
C ASP A 57 5.98 0.99 -1.87
N LEU A 58 7.04 1.56 -2.46
CA LEU A 58 8.09 2.26 -1.72
C LEU A 58 7.54 3.48 -0.96
N ALA A 59 6.76 4.32 -1.62
CA ALA A 59 6.13 5.49 -1.00
C ALA A 59 5.15 5.09 0.12
N LEU A 60 4.43 3.97 -0.04
CA LEU A 60 3.56 3.42 0.99
C LEU A 60 4.37 2.99 2.22
N ALA A 61 5.51 2.33 2.03
CA ALA A 61 6.41 1.96 3.11
C ALA A 61 7.03 3.17 3.84
N GLU A 62 7.28 4.28 3.14
CA GLU A 62 7.65 5.56 3.75
C GLU A 62 6.52 6.13 4.61
N CYS A 63 5.31 6.22 4.06
CA CYS A 63 4.14 6.74 4.79
C CYS A 63 3.84 5.92 6.06
N VAL A 64 4.00 4.58 6.00
CA VAL A 64 3.85 3.71 7.19
C VAL A 64 4.90 4.03 8.25
N ARG A 65 6.17 4.22 7.87
CA ARG A 65 7.24 4.58 8.83
C ARG A 65 7.01 5.94 9.46
N ASP A 66 6.57 6.92 8.67
CA ASP A 66 6.26 8.26 9.17
C ASP A 66 5.06 8.24 10.11
N PHE A 67 4.02 7.48 9.77
CA PHE A 67 2.88 7.26 10.65
C PHE A 67 3.32 6.66 12.00
N GLU A 68 4.15 5.61 12.00
CA GLU A 68 4.64 4.97 13.23
C GLU A 68 5.45 5.94 14.09
N LYS A 69 6.36 6.70 13.47
CA LYS A 69 7.21 7.66 14.16
C LYS A 69 6.40 8.80 14.80
N THR A 70 5.37 9.28 14.12
CA THR A 70 4.56 10.42 14.57
C THR A 70 3.52 9.99 15.60
N CYS A 71 2.83 8.86 15.37
CA CYS A 71 1.82 8.34 16.28
C CYS A 71 2.40 7.74 17.57
N ALA A 72 3.71 7.44 17.61
CA ALA A 72 4.40 7.08 18.85
C ALA A 72 4.46 8.24 19.87
N LYS A 73 4.34 9.50 19.41
CA LYS A 73 4.53 10.71 20.23
C LYS A 73 3.23 11.46 20.52
N ALA A 74 2.22 11.27 19.69
CA ALA A 74 0.97 12.01 19.77
C ALA A 74 -0.22 11.16 19.31
N THR A 75 -1.39 11.47 19.87
CA THR A 75 -2.63 10.80 19.51
C THR A 75 -3.11 11.29 18.14
N ILE A 76 -3.63 10.38 17.31
CA ILE A 76 -4.04 10.65 15.93
C ILE A 76 -5.12 11.74 15.83
N SER A 77 -6.14 11.64 16.67
CA SER A 77 -7.30 12.53 16.71
C SER A 77 -8.03 12.34 18.03
N ASP A 78 -8.80 13.33 18.49
CA ASP A 78 -9.70 13.18 19.64
C ASP A 78 -10.94 12.32 19.31
N ASP A 79 -11.26 12.16 18.02
CA ASP A 79 -12.32 11.30 17.53
C ASP A 79 -11.90 9.82 17.54
N ALA A 80 -12.61 8.99 18.32
CA ALA A 80 -12.34 7.57 18.44
C ALA A 80 -12.53 6.78 17.13
N GLY A 81 -13.51 7.15 16.31
CA GLY A 81 -13.76 6.52 15.02
C GLY A 81 -12.63 6.79 14.03
N VAL A 82 -12.16 8.05 13.96
CA VAL A 82 -11.00 8.42 13.12
C VAL A 82 -9.75 7.68 13.56
N ARG A 83 -9.48 7.60 14.87
CA ARG A 83 -8.34 6.84 15.41
C ARG A 83 -8.39 5.36 15.02
N GLN A 84 -9.54 4.72 15.20
CA GLN A 84 -9.72 3.29 14.90
C GLN A 84 -9.56 3.01 13.40
N ALA A 85 -10.17 3.83 12.55
CA ALA A 85 -10.05 3.70 11.10
C ALA A 85 -8.60 3.91 10.62
N ALA A 86 -7.90 4.90 11.16
CA ALA A 86 -6.49 5.14 10.84
C ALA A 86 -5.59 3.97 11.25
N ASN A 87 -5.77 3.44 12.46
CA ASN A 87 -5.02 2.28 12.94
C ASN A 87 -5.32 1.02 12.11
N ALA A 88 -6.57 0.80 11.72
CA ALA A 88 -6.94 -0.31 10.85
C ALA A 88 -6.27 -0.20 9.46
N MET A 89 -6.24 1.00 8.88
CA MET A 89 -5.54 1.27 7.62
C MET A 89 -4.03 1.05 7.73
N TRP A 90 -3.41 1.53 8.82
CA TRP A 90 -1.99 1.30 9.08
C TRP A 90 -1.65 -0.20 9.20
N LEU A 91 -2.44 -0.97 9.96
CA LEU A 91 -2.25 -2.42 10.08
C LEU A 91 -2.43 -3.13 8.73
N ALA A 92 -3.43 -2.74 7.94
CA ALA A 92 -3.65 -3.31 6.62
C ALA A 92 -2.50 -2.99 5.65
N ALA A 93 -1.97 -1.76 5.69
CA ALA A 93 -0.81 -1.37 4.87
C ALA A 93 0.44 -2.17 5.22
N ARG A 94 0.70 -2.38 6.52
CA ARG A 94 1.81 -3.22 6.99
C ARG A 94 1.68 -4.67 6.55
N GLU A 95 0.49 -5.25 6.66
CA GLU A 95 0.25 -6.62 6.21
C GLU A 95 0.45 -6.75 4.70
N TYR A 96 -0.08 -5.80 3.91
CA TYR A 96 0.16 -5.76 2.47
C TYR A 96 1.65 -5.71 2.13
N LEU A 97 2.41 -4.76 2.70
CA LEU A 97 3.85 -4.63 2.44
C LEU A 97 4.63 -5.89 2.86
N ARG A 98 4.21 -6.55 3.94
CA ARG A 98 4.81 -7.81 4.38
C ARG A 98 4.56 -8.91 3.36
N ARG A 99 3.33 -9.06 2.86
CA ARG A 99 2.96 -10.05 1.84
C ARG A 99 3.67 -9.79 0.52
N HIS A 100 3.69 -8.53 0.07
CA HIS A 100 4.41 -8.11 -1.12
C HIS A 100 5.90 -8.49 -1.04
N SER A 101 6.56 -8.22 0.09
CA SER A 101 7.97 -8.62 0.27
C SER A 101 8.19 -10.15 0.25
N ILE A 102 7.20 -10.95 0.67
CA ILE A 102 7.30 -12.42 0.66
C ILE A 102 7.11 -12.93 -0.77
N ALA A 103 6.08 -12.46 -1.47
CA ALA A 103 5.81 -12.81 -2.86
C ALA A 103 6.98 -12.44 -3.78
N GLU A 104 7.56 -11.24 -3.62
CA GLU A 104 8.76 -10.82 -4.37
C GLU A 104 9.96 -11.75 -4.13
N LYS A 105 10.19 -12.15 -2.88
CA LYS A 105 11.30 -13.08 -2.55
C LYS A 105 11.06 -14.46 -3.15
N ALA A 106 9.84 -14.98 -3.06
CA ALA A 106 9.46 -16.26 -3.64
C ALA A 106 9.60 -16.25 -5.16
N SER A 107 9.15 -15.17 -5.82
CA SER A 107 9.26 -14.96 -7.27
C SER A 107 10.72 -15.01 -7.73
N ARG A 108 11.63 -14.34 -7.01
CA ARG A 108 13.07 -14.32 -7.34
C ARG A 108 13.77 -15.67 -7.12
N GLN A 109 13.26 -16.51 -6.22
CA GLN A 109 13.83 -17.81 -5.90
C GLN A 109 13.31 -18.93 -6.82
N LEU A 110 12.34 -18.63 -7.68
CA LEU A 110 11.78 -19.58 -8.63
C LEU A 110 12.82 -19.93 -9.71
N THR A 111 13.37 -21.14 -9.64
CA THR A 111 14.16 -21.74 -10.72
C THR A 111 13.24 -22.56 -11.65
N GLN A 112 13.61 -22.70 -12.92
CA GLN A 112 12.74 -23.13 -14.04
C GLN A 112 12.06 -24.52 -13.95
N HIS A 113 12.18 -25.29 -12.86
CA HIS A 113 11.82 -26.72 -12.84
C HIS A 113 11.10 -27.23 -11.58
N ASP A 114 10.42 -26.38 -10.81
CA ASP A 114 9.81 -26.80 -9.54
C ASP A 114 8.30 -26.49 -9.48
N VAL A 115 7.47 -27.50 -9.76
CA VAL A 115 6.00 -27.39 -9.79
C VAL A 115 5.43 -27.13 -8.40
N GLU A 116 6.06 -27.65 -7.35
CA GLU A 116 5.63 -27.38 -5.97
C GLU A 116 5.87 -25.91 -5.63
N LYS A 117 7.05 -25.36 -5.99
CA LYS A 117 7.33 -23.92 -5.81
C LYS A 117 6.43 -23.01 -6.64
N LEU A 118 5.95 -23.46 -7.82
CA LEU A 118 4.95 -22.71 -8.59
C LEU A 118 3.61 -22.63 -7.84
N GLY A 119 3.20 -23.72 -7.19
CA GLY A 119 1.99 -23.75 -6.36
C GLY A 119 2.12 -22.83 -5.13
N ASP A 120 3.27 -22.89 -4.45
CA ASP A 120 3.55 -22.01 -3.31
C ASP A 120 3.57 -20.53 -3.73
N LEU A 121 4.18 -20.22 -4.87
CA LEU A 121 4.22 -18.86 -5.41
C LEU A 121 2.81 -18.34 -5.76
N GLN A 122 1.97 -19.18 -6.36
CA GLN A 122 0.58 -18.83 -6.64
C GLN A 122 -0.18 -18.50 -5.34
N LEU A 123 -0.02 -19.33 -4.31
CA LEU A 123 -0.62 -19.07 -3.00
C LEU A 123 -0.14 -17.75 -2.40
N GLU A 124 1.16 -17.44 -2.49
CA GLU A 124 1.68 -16.15 -1.98
C GLU A 124 1.09 -14.95 -2.73
N TYR A 125 0.92 -15.03 -4.05
CA TYR A 125 0.24 -13.97 -4.81
C TYR A 125 -1.25 -13.82 -4.43
N GLU A 126 -1.96 -14.91 -4.14
CA GLU A 126 -3.35 -14.86 -3.67
C GLU A 126 -3.46 -14.19 -2.28
N LEU A 127 -2.49 -14.46 -1.41
CA LEU A 127 -2.41 -13.83 -0.09
C LEU A 127 -2.05 -12.34 -0.18
N GLU A 128 -1.15 -11.97 -1.09
CA GLU A 128 -0.84 -10.57 -1.40
C GLU A 128 -2.09 -9.82 -1.93
N ALA A 129 -2.79 -10.39 -2.91
CA ALA A 129 -4.01 -9.81 -3.47
C ALA A 129 -5.10 -9.63 -2.39
N SER A 130 -5.23 -10.61 -1.48
CA SER A 130 -6.14 -10.53 -0.34
C SER A 130 -5.77 -9.40 0.63
N ALA A 131 -4.48 -9.20 0.90
CA ALA A 131 -4.01 -8.11 1.74
C ALA A 131 -4.23 -6.74 1.08
N LEU A 132 -4.01 -6.63 -0.23
CA LEU A 132 -4.30 -5.42 -1.00
C LEU A 132 -5.80 -5.05 -0.96
N LEU A 133 -6.68 -6.05 -1.06
CA LEU A 133 -8.12 -5.86 -0.91
C LEU A 133 -8.48 -5.40 0.52
N GLY A 134 -7.82 -5.95 1.54
CA GLY A 134 -7.94 -5.50 2.93
C GLY A 134 -7.54 -4.03 3.11
N LEU A 135 -6.42 -3.63 2.50
CA LEU A 135 -5.96 -2.24 2.49
C LEU A 135 -7.00 -1.32 1.84
N LYS A 136 -7.56 -1.72 0.68
CA LYS A 136 -8.60 -0.96 -0.02
C LYS A 136 -9.84 -0.74 0.85
N HIS A 137 -10.29 -1.75 1.59
CA HIS A 137 -11.44 -1.62 2.50
C HIS A 137 -11.15 -0.70 3.69
N ALA A 138 -9.97 -0.82 4.31
CA ALA A 138 -9.58 0.00 5.44
C ALA A 138 -9.41 1.48 5.03
N MET A 139 -8.75 1.72 3.89
CA MET A 139 -8.62 3.05 3.29
C MET A 139 -9.98 3.66 2.95
N SER A 140 -10.89 2.90 2.32
CA SER A 140 -12.24 3.38 2.01
C SER A 140 -13.04 3.74 3.26
N THR A 141 -12.83 3.02 4.37
CA THR A 141 -13.47 3.32 5.65
C THR A 141 -12.95 4.62 6.25
N TYR A 142 -11.63 4.84 6.19
CA TYR A 142 -11.02 6.08 6.64
C TYR A 142 -11.49 7.29 5.80
N GLN A 143 -11.48 7.18 4.47
CA GLN A 143 -11.91 8.25 3.56
C GLN A 143 -13.38 8.65 3.73
N LYS A 144 -14.26 7.75 4.19
CA LYS A 144 -15.66 8.10 4.54
C LYS A 144 -15.74 9.07 5.72
N LEU A 145 -14.82 8.96 6.67
CA LEU A 145 -14.74 9.85 7.83
C LEU A 145 -13.93 11.13 7.48
N ARG A 146 -13.08 11.06 6.47
CA ARG A 146 -12.13 12.11 6.06
C ARG A 146 -12.17 12.33 4.53
N PRO A 147 -13.21 12.94 3.97
CA PRO A 147 -13.40 13.03 2.52
C PRO A 147 -12.30 13.82 1.79
N GLU A 148 -11.62 14.73 2.50
CA GLU A 148 -10.50 15.54 2.01
C GLU A 148 -9.28 14.69 1.59
N THR A 149 -9.27 13.41 1.95
CA THR A 149 -8.18 12.47 1.67
C THR A 149 -8.45 11.55 0.47
N ARG A 150 -9.54 11.81 -0.27
CA ARG A 150 -9.95 11.04 -1.45
C ARG A 150 -9.22 11.47 -2.72
#